data_AF-A0A970TVU8-F1
#
_entry.id   AF-A0A970TVU8-F1
#
_cell.length_a   1.000
_cell.length_b   1.000
_cell.length_c   1.000
_cell.angle_alpha   90.00
_cell.angle_beta   90.00
_cell.angle_gamma   90.00
#
_symmetry.space_group_name_H-M   'P 1'
#
loop_
_entity.id
_entity.type
_entity.pdbx_description
1 polymer ?
#
loop_
_entity_poly.entity_id
_entity_poly.type
_entity_poly.pdbx_seq_one_letter_code
_entity_poly.pdbx_strand_id
1 'polypeptide(L)'
;MNEVMASLSRWFSERPQWLQIAATRLLQHSEPTDKDVSELATLCQQEANGKLPRTTCSFPASAFTQGAVGTLRLCSISDVEGVNALAPKKPLEFGKGNMTIVYGNNGSGKSGYVRLLKHVCGAREMGTLHHNVFKPGSSTQKALISFVQDGIPKSHTWTGQGICDDLNSVDIYDTSFGSVFVSSENEVSYEPPLLSFFTSLIQVCEKVSSALDAEVNRHPSKKPNISADKKLTPEGIWYDFINASTTTQDINKHCTFSSTDETEMRTLQQRLAEQAPVERAKQIRKQKQHVDTLIQDAQKFLEQLSDDNCRRIIAAKKKSILKKTAADTAAQKVFSGSELEGIGSDVWKELWEAARNYSVSA
;
A
#
# COMPACT_ATOMS: atom_id res chain seq x y z
N MET A 1 37.77 -13.25 28.75
CA MET A 1 37.43 -12.69 27.42
C MET A 1 36.85 -13.75 26.48
N ASN A 2 37.45 -14.95 26.36
CA ASN A 2 36.94 -16.03 25.50
C ASN A 2 35.49 -16.48 25.78
N GLU A 3 35.09 -16.56 27.06
CA GLU A 3 33.72 -16.98 27.43
C GLU A 3 32.65 -15.93 27.06
N VAL A 4 33.01 -14.63 27.15
CA VAL A 4 32.15 -13.51 26.71
C VAL A 4 32.00 -13.53 25.18
N MET A 5 33.09 -13.78 24.44
CA MET A 5 33.03 -13.87 22.97
C MET A 5 32.24 -15.09 22.48
N ALA A 6 32.38 -16.24 23.15
CA ALA A 6 31.56 -17.42 22.86
C ALA A 6 30.06 -17.14 23.12
N SER A 7 29.75 -16.47 24.24
CA SER A 7 28.39 -16.05 24.58
C SER A 7 27.83 -15.05 23.57
N LEU A 8 28.67 -14.12 23.09
CA LEU A 8 28.29 -13.12 22.09
C LEU A 8 28.02 -13.74 20.72
N SER A 9 28.90 -14.62 20.25
CA SER A 9 28.71 -15.33 18.97
C SER A 9 27.44 -16.17 18.99
N ARG A 10 27.15 -16.84 20.11
CA ARG A 10 25.88 -17.53 20.34
C ARG A 10 24.70 -16.57 20.29
N TRP A 11 24.77 -15.44 21.00
CA TRP A 11 23.73 -14.43 21.01
C TRP A 11 23.41 -13.92 19.60
N PHE A 12 24.43 -13.64 18.77
CA PHE A 12 24.23 -13.23 17.37
C PHE A 12 23.57 -14.31 16.53
N SER A 13 23.96 -15.58 16.71
CA SER A 13 23.38 -16.70 15.95
C SER A 13 21.88 -16.91 16.22
N GLU A 14 21.38 -16.43 17.37
CA GLU A 14 19.98 -16.50 17.77
C GLU A 14 19.15 -15.29 17.29
N ARG A 15 19.78 -14.29 16.64
CA ARG A 15 19.10 -13.10 16.09
C ARG A 15 18.55 -13.32 14.68
N PRO A 16 17.63 -12.46 14.20
CA PRO A 16 17.20 -12.48 12.80
C PRO A 16 18.38 -12.40 11.84
N GLN A 17 18.30 -13.11 10.71
CA GLN A 17 19.38 -13.21 9.73
C GLN A 17 19.77 -11.86 9.14
N TRP A 18 18.81 -10.98 8.87
CA TRP A 18 19.12 -9.63 8.40
C TRP A 18 20.02 -8.87 9.39
N LEU A 19 19.81 -9.07 10.69
CA LEU A 19 20.62 -8.44 11.75
C LEU A 19 22.00 -9.09 11.87
N GLN A 20 22.11 -10.40 11.64
CA GLN A 20 23.40 -11.10 11.55
C GLN A 20 24.24 -10.58 10.36
N ILE A 21 23.59 -10.34 9.22
CA ILE A 21 24.22 -9.73 8.04
C ILE A 21 24.63 -8.29 8.34
N ALA A 22 23.77 -7.49 8.97
CA ALA A 22 24.08 -6.12 9.38
C ALA A 22 25.31 -6.08 10.30
N ALA A 23 25.35 -6.93 11.32
CA ALA A 23 26.47 -7.06 12.24
C ALA A 23 27.77 -7.43 11.52
N THR A 24 27.70 -8.35 10.56
CA THR A 24 28.87 -8.78 9.77
C THR A 24 29.39 -7.67 8.86
N ARG A 25 28.49 -6.94 8.19
CA ARG A 25 28.85 -5.78 7.35
C ARG A 25 29.49 -4.67 8.17
N LEU A 26 28.95 -4.41 9.37
CA LEU A 26 29.46 -3.38 10.27
C LEU A 26 30.86 -3.70 10.82
N LEU A 27 31.22 -4.98 10.94
CA LEU A 27 32.59 -5.38 11.27
C LEU A 27 33.57 -5.17 10.11
N GLN A 28 33.11 -5.24 8.86
CA GLN A 28 33.94 -5.06 7.66
C GLN A 28 34.07 -3.58 7.25
N HIS A 29 33.02 -2.79 7.50
CA HIS A 29 32.92 -1.38 7.15
C HIS A 29 32.37 -0.59 8.33
N SER A 30 33.13 0.41 8.79
CA SER A 30 32.84 1.14 10.03
C SER A 30 31.53 1.93 10.01
N GLU A 31 31.06 2.35 8.84
CA GLU A 31 29.78 3.05 8.68
C GLU A 31 29.00 2.51 7.47
N PRO A 32 27.72 2.12 7.63
CA PRO A 32 26.87 1.71 6.53
C PRO A 32 26.46 2.91 5.68
N THR A 33 26.52 2.75 4.36
CA THR A 33 26.01 3.73 3.40
C THR A 33 24.48 3.68 3.32
N ASP A 34 23.84 4.70 2.74
CA ASP A 34 22.37 4.70 2.50
C ASP A 34 21.92 3.53 1.61
N LYS A 35 22.81 3.08 0.72
CA LYS A 35 22.59 1.88 -0.09
C LYS A 35 22.57 0.62 0.78
N ASP A 36 23.51 0.50 1.72
CA ASP A 36 23.55 -0.62 2.65
C ASP A 36 22.29 -0.68 3.52
N VAL A 37 21.83 0.48 4.02
CA VAL A 37 20.60 0.56 4.81
C VAL A 37 19.40 0.09 4.01
N SER A 38 19.29 0.50 2.74
CA SER A 38 18.20 0.11 1.83
C SER A 38 18.22 -1.40 1.52
N GLU A 39 19.40 -1.98 1.33
CA GLU A 39 19.57 -3.43 1.19
C GLU A 39 19.17 -4.18 2.47
N LEU A 40 19.61 -3.71 3.64
CA LEU A 40 19.25 -4.30 4.94
C LEU A 40 17.75 -4.23 5.20
N ALA A 41 17.08 -3.14 4.85
CA ALA A 41 15.62 -3.02 4.93
C ALA A 41 14.92 -4.06 4.03
N THR A 42 15.43 -4.26 2.81
CA THR A 42 14.93 -5.29 1.88
C THR A 42 15.11 -6.70 2.46
N LEU A 43 16.26 -7.00 3.07
CA LEU A 43 16.52 -8.29 3.72
C LEU A 43 15.58 -8.51 4.91
N CYS A 44 15.35 -7.48 5.73
CA CYS A 44 14.39 -7.53 6.83
C CYS A 44 12.97 -7.88 6.34
N GLN A 45 12.51 -7.26 5.25
CA GLN A 45 11.23 -7.59 4.63
C GLN A 45 11.18 -9.01 4.06
N GLN A 46 12.25 -9.46 3.40
CA GLN A 46 12.33 -10.83 2.87
C GLN A 46 12.27 -11.88 3.98
N GLU A 47 12.94 -11.63 5.10
CA GLU A 47 12.93 -12.52 6.26
C GLU A 47 11.54 -12.58 6.91
N ALA A 48 10.90 -11.43 7.12
CA ALA A 48 9.54 -11.36 7.66
C ALA A 48 8.52 -12.12 6.78
N ASN A 49 8.75 -12.14 5.46
CA ASN A 49 7.93 -12.89 4.49
C ASN A 49 8.36 -14.36 4.32
N GLY A 50 9.35 -14.84 5.05
CA GLY A 50 9.88 -16.21 4.94
C GLY A 50 10.58 -16.51 3.61
N LYS A 51 10.99 -15.48 2.86
CA LYS A 51 11.63 -15.58 1.54
C LYS A 51 13.15 -15.45 1.57
N LEU A 52 13.73 -15.04 2.69
CA LEU A 52 15.17 -14.91 2.83
C LEU A 52 15.81 -16.31 2.86
N PRO A 53 16.71 -16.64 1.92
CA PRO A 53 17.44 -17.91 1.96
C PRO A 53 18.27 -17.97 3.25
N ARG A 54 18.19 -19.10 3.97
CA ARG A 54 18.99 -19.28 5.17
C ARG A 54 20.48 -19.18 4.82
N THR A 55 21.07 -18.05 5.18
CA THR A 55 22.50 -17.81 4.99
C THR A 55 23.17 -17.97 6.34
N THR A 56 24.19 -18.83 6.41
CA THR A 56 24.98 -19.01 7.62
C THR A 56 25.93 -17.83 7.75
N CYS A 57 25.52 -16.78 8.46
CA CYS A 57 26.41 -15.69 8.83
C CYS A 57 26.92 -15.93 10.24
N SER A 58 28.14 -16.41 10.39
CA SER A 58 28.75 -16.57 11.72
C SER A 58 29.39 -15.26 12.15
N PHE A 59 29.01 -14.75 13.33
CA PHE A 59 29.73 -13.65 13.95
C PHE A 59 31.15 -14.11 14.33
N PRO A 60 32.22 -13.47 13.82
CA PRO A 60 33.57 -13.96 14.02
C PRO A 60 33.97 -13.89 15.50
N ALA A 61 34.43 -15.02 16.04
CA ALA A 61 34.84 -15.12 17.45
C ALA A 61 36.03 -14.21 17.80
N SER A 62 36.80 -13.77 16.79
CA SER A 62 37.92 -12.85 16.91
C SER A 62 37.56 -11.37 16.72
N ALA A 63 36.27 -11.02 16.54
CA ALA A 63 35.83 -9.66 16.20
C ALA A 63 36.36 -8.57 17.15
N PHE A 64 36.53 -8.91 18.43
CA PHE A 64 36.99 -7.99 19.47
C PHE A 64 38.14 -8.55 20.31
N THR A 65 38.74 -9.66 19.89
CA THR A 65 39.97 -10.12 20.54
C THR A 65 41.08 -9.17 20.14
N GLN A 66 41.64 -8.43 21.10
CA GLN A 66 42.99 -7.91 20.93
C GLN A 66 43.87 -9.09 20.49
N GLY A 67 44.60 -8.92 19.39
CA GLY A 67 45.44 -9.97 18.82
C GLY A 67 46.23 -10.69 19.91
N ALA A 68 46.44 -12.00 19.73
CA ALA A 68 47.12 -12.85 20.69
C ALA A 68 48.32 -12.14 21.32
N VAL A 69 48.50 -12.31 22.64
CA VAL A 69 49.63 -11.83 23.43
C VAL A 69 50.90 -12.46 22.86
N GLY A 70 51.43 -11.85 21.81
CA GLY A 70 52.53 -12.33 20.99
C GLY A 70 53.51 -11.19 20.75
N THR A 71 54.76 -11.54 20.49
CA THR A 71 55.79 -10.52 20.23
C THR A 71 55.77 -10.16 18.76
N LEU A 72 55.50 -8.90 18.44
CA LEU A 72 55.57 -8.37 17.08
C LEU A 72 56.74 -7.38 16.96
N ARG A 73 57.53 -7.54 15.89
CA ARG A 73 58.64 -6.64 15.56
C ARG A 73 58.61 -6.28 14.08
N LEU A 74 58.45 -4.99 13.77
CA LEU A 74 58.67 -4.46 12.43
C LEU A 74 60.16 -4.52 12.08
N CYS A 75 60.50 -5.06 10.92
CA CYS A 75 61.88 -5.26 10.47
C CYS A 75 62.28 -4.27 9.37
N SER A 76 61.47 -4.13 8.32
CA SER A 76 61.76 -3.17 7.25
C SER A 76 60.53 -2.77 6.42
N ILE A 77 60.67 -1.65 5.71
CA ILE A 77 59.78 -1.19 4.65
C ILE A 77 60.59 -1.11 3.36
N SER A 78 60.21 -1.87 2.33
CA SER A 78 60.84 -1.88 1.01
C SER A 78 59.82 -1.77 -0.12
N ASP A 79 60.32 -1.68 -1.36
CA ASP A 79 59.53 -1.70 -2.60
C ASP A 79 58.32 -0.75 -2.57
N VAL A 80 58.56 0.45 -2.04
CA VAL A 80 57.54 1.49 -1.93
C VAL A 80 57.34 2.16 -3.29
N GLU A 81 56.13 2.06 -3.83
CA GLU A 81 55.73 2.64 -5.09
C GLU A 81 54.42 3.41 -4.94
N GLY A 82 54.28 4.53 -5.65
CA GLY A 82 53.03 5.30 -5.71
C GLY A 82 52.63 6.05 -4.43
N VAL A 83 53.35 5.87 -3.31
CA VAL A 83 53.05 6.50 -2.01
C VAL A 83 53.87 7.79 -1.82
N ASN A 84 53.21 8.96 -1.81
CA ASN A 84 53.85 10.27 -1.84
C ASN A 84 54.98 10.32 -2.90
N ALA A 85 55.99 11.18 -2.72
CA ALA A 85 57.22 11.13 -3.51
C ALA A 85 58.27 10.16 -2.93
N LEU A 86 57.84 9.08 -2.24
CA LEU A 86 58.78 8.09 -1.70
C LEU A 86 59.39 7.27 -2.85
N ALA A 87 60.71 7.26 -2.94
CA ALA A 87 61.47 6.48 -3.91
C ALA A 87 62.74 5.91 -3.24
N PRO A 88 62.59 5.06 -2.21
CA PRO A 88 63.74 4.49 -1.52
C PRO A 88 64.59 3.64 -2.48
N LYS A 89 65.90 3.93 -2.55
CA LYS A 89 66.86 3.08 -3.27
C LYS A 89 67.28 1.86 -2.46
N LYS A 90 67.08 1.90 -1.14
CA LYS A 90 67.36 0.83 -0.18
C LYS A 90 66.16 0.70 0.78
N PRO A 91 65.89 -0.50 1.29
CA PRO A 91 64.90 -0.69 2.35
C PRO A 91 65.15 0.23 3.56
N LEU A 92 64.07 0.73 4.16
CA LEU A 92 64.14 1.37 5.47
C LEU A 92 64.13 0.27 6.53
N GLU A 93 65.29 -0.01 7.13
CA GLU A 93 65.45 -1.05 8.14
C GLU A 93 65.30 -0.48 9.55
N PHE A 94 64.56 -1.17 10.41
CA PHE A 94 64.38 -0.80 11.81
C PHE A 94 65.45 -1.40 12.74
N GLY A 95 66.34 -2.25 12.21
CA GLY A 95 67.43 -2.87 12.98
C GLY A 95 66.94 -3.87 14.02
N LYS A 96 67.81 -4.23 14.98
CA LYS A 96 67.54 -5.19 16.07
C LYS A 96 67.33 -4.55 17.46
N GLY A 97 67.56 -3.24 17.60
CA GLY A 97 67.37 -2.52 18.87
C GLY A 97 65.90 -2.26 19.21
N ASN A 98 65.61 -1.88 20.46
CA ASN A 98 64.23 -1.57 20.90
C ASN A 98 63.79 -0.15 20.52
N MET A 99 64.70 0.67 20.01
CA MET A 99 64.44 2.03 19.58
C MET A 99 65.14 2.27 18.25
N THR A 100 64.39 2.82 17.29
CA THR A 100 64.89 3.19 15.97
C THR A 100 64.58 4.64 15.71
N ILE A 101 65.62 5.44 15.48
CA ILE A 101 65.47 6.86 15.18
C ILE A 101 65.63 7.06 13.68
N VAL A 102 64.56 7.50 13.02
CA VAL A 102 64.57 7.86 11.60
C VAL A 102 64.57 9.38 11.48
N TYR A 103 65.66 9.96 10.98
CA TYR A 103 65.83 11.40 10.84
C TYR A 103 66.21 11.79 9.40
N GLY A 104 66.04 13.07 9.07
CA GLY A 104 66.33 13.62 7.75
C GLY A 104 65.71 15.01 7.58
N ASN A 105 66.05 15.70 6.50
CA ASN A 105 65.56 17.05 6.23
C ASN A 105 64.02 17.11 6.09
N ASN A 106 63.44 18.30 6.24
CA ASN A 106 62.03 18.51 5.90
C ASN A 106 61.80 18.16 4.42
N GLY A 107 60.70 17.46 4.14
CA GLY A 107 60.43 16.92 2.80
C GLY A 107 61.09 15.58 2.47
N SER A 108 61.92 15.00 3.36
CA SER A 108 62.60 13.70 3.11
C SER A 108 61.69 12.46 3.16
N GLY A 109 60.37 12.65 3.34
CA GLY A 109 59.40 11.55 3.31
C GLY A 109 59.09 10.87 4.66
N LYS A 110 59.65 11.32 5.80
CA LYS A 110 59.41 10.73 7.13
C LYS A 110 57.92 10.53 7.45
N SER A 111 57.12 11.60 7.35
CA SER A 111 55.67 11.52 7.57
C SER A 111 54.94 10.69 6.49
N GLY A 112 55.55 10.49 5.32
CA GLY A 112 55.02 9.57 4.31
C GLY A 112 55.09 8.11 4.74
N TYR A 113 56.20 7.69 5.35
CA TYR A 113 56.33 6.36 5.94
C TYR A 113 55.35 6.13 7.09
N VAL A 114 55.13 7.15 7.94
CA VAL A 114 54.14 7.05 9.03
C VAL A 114 52.73 6.89 8.47
N ARG A 115 52.34 7.67 7.46
CA ARG A 115 51.03 7.51 6.80
C ARG A 115 50.88 6.13 6.16
N LEU A 116 51.91 5.63 5.47
CA LEU A 116 51.91 4.28 4.93
C LEU A 116 51.65 3.23 6.02
N LEU A 117 52.38 3.31 7.13
CA LEU A 117 52.18 2.41 8.27
C LEU A 117 50.78 2.53 8.86
N LYS A 118 50.22 3.74 8.99
CA LYS A 118 48.84 3.94 9.44
C LYS A 118 47.82 3.18 8.58
N HIS A 119 48.01 3.18 7.27
CA HIS A 119 47.15 2.43 6.34
C HIS A 119 47.39 0.92 6.37
N VAL A 120 48.64 0.47 6.47
CA VAL A 120 48.96 -0.97 6.53
C VAL A 120 48.53 -1.59 7.86
N CYS A 121 48.75 -0.90 8.98
CA CYS A 121 48.44 -1.39 10.32
C CYS A 121 46.98 -1.15 10.75
N GLY A 122 46.21 -0.35 9.99
CA GLY A 122 44.81 -0.06 10.34
C GLY A 122 44.66 0.88 11.55
N ALA A 123 45.47 1.94 11.61
CA ALA A 123 45.39 2.91 12.70
C ALA A 123 44.02 3.61 12.76
N ARG A 124 43.54 3.92 13.98
CA ARG A 124 42.22 4.58 14.21
C ARG A 124 42.03 5.84 13.37
N GLU A 125 43.07 6.67 13.26
CA GLU A 125 43.13 7.77 12.29
C GLU A 125 44.15 7.49 11.20
N MET A 126 43.70 6.86 10.11
CA MET A 126 44.55 6.60 8.95
C MET A 126 45.03 7.90 8.27
N GLY A 127 44.17 8.92 8.27
CA GLY A 127 44.39 10.13 7.49
C GLY A 127 44.31 9.85 5.97
N THR A 128 44.89 10.76 5.17
CA THR A 128 44.94 10.59 3.71
C THR A 128 46.33 10.12 3.28
N LEU A 129 46.41 8.99 2.59
CA LEU A 129 47.61 8.57 1.88
C LEU A 129 47.66 9.21 0.49
N HIS A 130 48.60 10.12 0.28
CA HIS A 130 48.70 10.83 -0.99
C HIS A 130 49.46 9.99 -2.03
N HIS A 131 49.07 10.17 -3.29
CA HIS A 131 49.79 9.60 -4.42
C HIS A 131 51.05 10.41 -4.74
N ASN A 132 51.92 9.86 -5.58
CA ASN A 132 53.09 10.59 -6.07
C ASN A 132 52.67 11.72 -7.04
N VAL A 133 52.69 12.96 -6.56
CA VAL A 133 52.33 14.15 -7.36
C VAL A 133 53.20 14.38 -8.60
N PHE A 134 54.40 13.79 -8.66
CA PHE A 134 55.31 13.93 -9.79
C PHE A 134 55.16 12.84 -10.85
N LYS A 135 54.31 11.83 -10.62
CA LYS A 135 54.00 10.77 -11.59
C LYS A 135 52.56 10.95 -12.09
N PRO A 136 52.33 11.49 -13.30
CA PRO A 136 50.99 11.63 -13.85
C PRO A 136 50.39 10.25 -14.15
N GLY A 137 49.20 9.98 -13.61
CA GLY A 137 48.49 8.69 -13.68
C GLY A 137 48.30 8.08 -12.28
N SER A 138 47.18 7.37 -12.06
CA SER A 138 46.91 6.65 -10.81
C SER A 138 47.87 5.47 -10.66
N SER A 139 49.12 5.74 -10.27
CA SER A 139 50.10 4.69 -10.00
C SER A 139 49.63 3.88 -8.80
N THR A 140 49.51 2.56 -8.96
CA THR A 140 49.14 1.65 -7.87
C THR A 140 50.08 1.87 -6.69
N GLN A 141 49.51 2.17 -5.53
CA GLN A 141 50.28 2.28 -4.29
C GLN A 141 50.71 0.89 -3.84
N LYS A 142 51.99 0.71 -3.51
CA LYS A 142 52.53 -0.57 -3.06
C LYS A 142 53.62 -0.37 -2.02
N ALA A 143 53.74 -1.29 -1.09
CA ALA A 143 54.90 -1.43 -0.22
C ALA A 143 55.06 -2.89 0.24
N LEU A 144 56.30 -3.31 0.49
CA LEU A 144 56.61 -4.58 1.16
C LEU A 144 57.01 -4.30 2.60
N ILE A 145 56.27 -4.84 3.55
CA ILE A 145 56.57 -4.74 4.99
C ILE A 145 57.09 -6.08 5.46
N SER A 146 58.28 -6.11 6.05
CA SER A 146 58.81 -7.30 6.71
C SER A 146 58.70 -7.15 8.23
N PHE A 147 58.34 -8.23 8.90
CA PHE A 147 58.15 -8.26 10.35
C PHE A 147 58.41 -9.66 10.91
N VAL A 148 58.60 -9.74 12.22
CA VAL A 148 58.71 -11.00 12.95
C VAL A 148 57.56 -11.06 13.93
N GLN A 149 56.76 -12.12 13.84
CA GLN A 149 55.66 -12.40 14.76
C GLN A 149 55.93 -13.71 15.46
N ASP A 150 56.02 -13.68 16.79
CA ASP A 150 56.31 -14.85 17.63
C ASP A 150 57.58 -15.61 17.20
N GLY A 151 58.60 -14.85 16.80
CA GLY A 151 59.88 -15.38 16.32
C GLY A 151 59.90 -15.84 14.87
N ILE A 152 58.75 -15.83 14.17
CA ILE A 152 58.62 -16.26 12.78
C ILE A 152 58.73 -15.05 11.84
N PRO A 153 59.73 -14.98 10.95
CA PRO A 153 59.80 -13.95 9.93
C PRO A 153 58.65 -14.07 8.93
N LYS A 154 57.96 -12.96 8.71
CA LYS A 154 56.86 -12.81 7.75
C LYS A 154 57.08 -11.56 6.91
N SER A 155 56.42 -11.52 5.75
CA SER A 155 56.35 -10.34 4.93
C SER A 155 54.94 -10.16 4.37
N HIS A 156 54.53 -8.90 4.21
CA HIS A 156 53.24 -8.53 3.67
C HIS A 156 53.44 -7.51 2.54
N THR A 157 52.97 -7.86 1.34
CA THR A 157 52.92 -6.92 0.22
C THR A 157 51.59 -6.21 0.25
N TRP A 158 51.62 -4.93 0.63
CA TRP A 158 50.44 -4.07 0.61
C TRP A 158 50.28 -3.45 -0.77
N THR A 159 49.07 -3.48 -1.33
CA THR A 159 48.77 -3.04 -2.71
C THR A 159 47.78 -1.88 -2.77
N GLY A 160 47.84 -0.95 -1.82
CA GLY A 160 47.03 0.26 -1.83
C GLY A 160 45.68 0.15 -1.10
N GLN A 161 45.26 -1.07 -0.74
CA GLN A 161 43.96 -1.34 -0.13
C GLN A 161 44.08 -2.42 0.94
N GLY A 162 43.19 -2.36 1.93
CA GLY A 162 43.15 -3.28 3.06
C GLY A 162 44.22 -3.00 4.11
N ILE A 163 44.12 -3.75 5.21
CA ILE A 163 45.07 -3.73 6.33
C ILE A 163 45.79 -5.09 6.39
N CYS A 164 46.90 -5.14 7.11
CA CYS A 164 47.57 -6.38 7.47
C CYS A 164 47.13 -6.77 8.89
N ASP A 165 46.29 -7.80 9.00
CA ASP A 165 45.75 -8.25 10.29
C ASP A 165 46.85 -8.62 11.30
N ASP A 166 47.96 -9.17 10.81
CA ASP A 166 49.15 -9.49 11.62
C ASP A 166 49.83 -8.25 12.24
N LEU A 167 49.56 -7.05 11.70
CA LEU A 167 50.15 -5.77 12.13
C LEU A 167 49.15 -4.85 12.86
N ASN A 168 47.94 -5.32 13.15
CA ASN A 168 46.90 -4.53 13.83
C ASN A 168 47.27 -4.17 15.29
N SER A 169 48.20 -4.90 15.90
CA SER A 169 48.72 -4.59 17.25
C SER A 169 49.79 -3.49 17.26
N VAL A 170 50.16 -2.93 16.10
CA VAL A 170 51.15 -1.84 16.03
C VAL A 170 50.49 -0.51 16.41
N ASP A 171 50.82 0.00 17.59
CA ASP A 171 50.42 1.35 17.99
C ASP A 171 51.23 2.42 17.26
N ILE A 172 50.54 3.36 16.61
CA ILE A 172 51.17 4.48 15.89
C ILE A 172 50.75 5.79 16.54
N TYR A 173 51.72 6.48 17.15
CA TYR A 173 51.53 7.79 17.77
C TYR A 173 52.19 8.89 16.92
N ASP A 174 51.41 9.85 16.45
CA ASP A 174 51.90 11.04 15.75
C ASP A 174 51.20 12.33 16.21
N THR A 175 51.58 13.47 15.64
CA THR A 175 51.04 14.78 16.03
C THR A 175 49.53 14.88 15.81
N SER A 176 48.96 14.23 14.78
CA SER A 176 47.51 14.25 14.56
C SER A 176 46.77 13.43 15.62
N PHE A 177 47.33 12.29 16.04
CA PHE A 177 46.79 11.51 17.14
C PHE A 177 46.84 12.27 18.47
N GLY A 178 47.90 13.04 18.72
CA GLY A 178 48.03 13.89 19.90
C GLY A 178 46.96 14.97 20.02
N SER A 179 46.53 15.58 18.90
CA SER A 179 45.45 16.59 18.92
C SER A 179 44.10 16.01 19.37
N VAL A 180 43.82 14.72 19.14
CA VAL A 180 42.58 14.07 19.59
C VAL A 180 42.43 14.10 21.11
N PHE A 181 43.54 14.07 21.86
CA PHE A 181 43.50 14.16 23.33
C PHE A 181 43.39 15.58 23.88
N VAL A 182 43.68 16.60 23.06
CA VAL A 182 43.79 18.00 23.50
C VAL A 182 42.65 18.87 22.99
N SER A 183 42.10 18.57 21.82
CA SER A 183 41.22 19.48 21.07
C SER A 183 39.75 19.07 20.98
N SER A 184 39.39 17.82 21.30
CA SER A 184 38.00 17.43 21.51
C SER A 184 37.71 17.32 23.01
N GLU A 185 36.67 18.01 23.49
CA GLU A 185 36.00 17.72 24.77
C GLU A 185 35.37 16.31 24.70
N ASN A 186 36.20 15.28 24.57
CA ASN A 186 35.79 13.93 24.86
C ASN A 186 36.15 13.74 26.32
N GLU A 187 35.14 13.64 27.18
CA GLU A 187 35.30 12.90 28.44
C GLU A 187 36.15 11.66 28.13
N VAL A 188 37.11 11.37 28.99
CA VAL A 188 37.90 10.13 28.91
C VAL A 188 36.98 8.96 29.28
N SER A 189 36.01 8.72 28.42
CA SER A 189 35.08 7.60 28.43
C SER A 189 35.70 6.60 27.47
N TYR A 190 36.60 5.78 27.98
CA TYR A 190 37.00 4.58 27.27
C TYR A 190 35.74 3.76 27.05
N GLU A 191 35.20 3.80 25.82
CA GLU A 191 34.16 2.89 25.38
C GLU A 191 34.85 1.62 24.86
N PRO A 192 34.67 0.46 25.52
CA PRO A 192 35.16 -0.80 25.00
C PRO A 192 34.69 -1.02 23.55
N PRO A 193 35.53 -1.52 22.62
CA PRO A 193 35.16 -1.73 21.22
C PRO A 193 33.86 -2.49 21.02
N LEU A 194 33.57 -3.44 21.93
CA LEU A 194 32.33 -4.19 21.96
C LEU A 194 31.09 -3.30 22.18
N LEU A 195 31.15 -2.34 23.11
CA LEU A 195 30.04 -1.42 23.37
C LEU A 195 29.86 -0.45 22.21
N SER A 196 30.95 0.08 21.67
CA SER A 196 30.92 0.95 20.49
C SER A 196 30.28 0.26 19.28
N PHE A 197 30.60 -1.01 19.06
CA PHE A 197 29.95 -1.81 18.02
C PHE A 197 28.43 -1.96 18.24
N PHE A 198 27.98 -2.19 19.47
CA PHE A 198 26.54 -2.23 19.77
C PHE A 198 25.87 -0.88 19.53
N THR A 199 26.52 0.23 19.91
CA THR A 199 26.04 1.58 19.64
C THR A 199 25.84 1.79 18.14
N SER A 200 26.84 1.43 17.32
CA SER A 200 26.73 1.50 15.86
C SER A 200 25.65 0.57 15.30
N LEU A 201 25.52 -0.66 15.83
CA LEU A 201 24.49 -1.60 15.40
C LEU A 201 23.07 -1.10 15.69
N ILE A 202 22.86 -0.45 16.84
CA ILE A 202 21.59 0.21 17.19
C ILE A 202 21.25 1.30 16.16
N GLN A 203 22.22 2.14 15.81
CA GLN A 203 22.01 3.18 14.78
C GLN A 203 21.65 2.56 13.42
N VAL A 204 22.24 1.43 13.04
CA VAL A 204 21.84 0.71 11.81
C VAL A 204 20.39 0.27 11.89
N CYS A 205 19.96 -0.30 13.02
CA CYS A 205 18.58 -0.71 13.23
C CYS A 205 17.60 0.47 13.14
N GLU A 206 17.93 1.63 13.73
CA GLU A 206 17.11 2.84 13.67
C GLU A 206 16.99 3.38 12.24
N LYS A 207 18.10 3.37 11.48
CA LYS A 207 18.09 3.76 10.05
C LYS A 207 17.22 2.82 9.22
N VAL A 208 17.33 1.51 9.44
CA VAL A 208 16.49 0.51 8.76
C VAL A 208 15.01 0.70 9.12
N SER A 209 14.69 0.92 10.41
CA SER A 209 13.32 1.22 10.85
C SER A 209 12.77 2.46 10.13
N SER A 210 13.54 3.54 10.10
CA SER A 210 13.15 4.79 9.44
C SER A 210 12.91 4.61 7.94
N ALA A 211 13.74 3.79 7.27
CA ALA A 211 13.56 3.47 5.85
C ALA A 211 12.27 2.66 5.61
N LEU A 212 11.95 1.70 6.48
CA LEU A 212 10.71 0.94 6.40
C LEU A 212 9.48 1.82 6.68
N ASP A 213 9.56 2.71 7.68
CA ASP A 213 8.50 3.67 7.99
C ASP A 213 8.25 4.63 6.81
N ALA A 214 9.31 5.07 6.14
CA ALA A 214 9.19 5.90 4.94
C ALA A 214 8.45 5.18 3.81
N GLU A 215 8.76 3.90 3.56
CA GLU A 215 8.06 3.08 2.56
C GLU A 215 6.59 2.85 2.93
N VAL A 216 6.28 2.57 4.20
CA VAL A 216 4.90 2.46 4.68
C VAL A 216 4.13 3.76 4.46
N ASN A 217 4.73 4.90 4.79
CA ASN A 217 4.10 6.22 4.65
C ASN A 217 3.95 6.66 3.19
N ARG A 218 4.75 6.10 2.26
CA ARG A 218 4.61 6.35 0.82
C ARG A 218 3.36 5.69 0.23
N HIS A 219 2.87 4.61 0.85
CA HIS A 219 1.63 3.98 0.41
C HIS A 219 0.41 4.78 0.88
N PRO A 220 -0.52 5.16 -0.03
CA PRO A 220 -1.73 5.86 0.37
C PRO A 220 -2.61 4.94 1.22
N SER A 221 -2.59 5.17 2.53
CA SER A 221 -3.38 4.41 3.52
C SER A 221 -4.82 4.89 3.63
N LYS A 222 -5.19 5.94 2.90
CA LYS A 222 -6.53 6.55 2.93
C LYS A 222 -7.26 6.31 1.63
N LYS A 223 -8.52 5.88 1.76
CA LYS A 223 -9.47 5.85 0.66
C LYS A 223 -9.68 7.26 0.08
N PRO A 224 -9.75 7.41 -1.25
CA PRO A 224 -10.25 8.63 -1.87
C PRO A 224 -11.54 9.14 -1.22
N ASN A 225 -11.66 10.46 -1.05
CA ASN A 225 -12.87 11.03 -0.48
C ASN A 225 -14.00 11.04 -1.51
N ILE A 226 -15.17 10.50 -1.16
CA ILE A 226 -16.38 10.58 -1.97
C ILE A 226 -17.27 11.70 -1.44
N SER A 227 -17.94 12.41 -2.35
CA SER A 227 -18.82 13.53 -1.98
C SER A 227 -20.01 13.05 -1.14
N ALA A 228 -20.51 13.89 -0.24
CA ALA A 228 -21.49 13.49 0.78
C ALA A 228 -22.82 13.00 0.18
N ASP A 229 -23.23 13.55 -0.96
CA ASP A 229 -24.39 13.13 -1.75
C ASP A 229 -24.24 11.69 -2.28
N LYS A 230 -23.02 11.25 -2.57
CA LYS A 230 -22.73 9.90 -3.08
C LYS A 230 -22.58 8.86 -1.98
N LYS A 231 -22.30 9.26 -0.73
CA LYS A 231 -22.18 8.33 0.41
C LYS A 231 -23.48 7.58 0.72
N LEU A 232 -24.62 8.17 0.37
CA LEU A 232 -25.94 7.60 0.63
C LEU A 232 -26.38 6.61 -0.44
N THR A 233 -25.68 6.50 -1.58
CA THR A 233 -26.02 5.52 -2.61
C THR A 233 -25.56 4.12 -2.19
N PRO A 234 -26.16 3.05 -2.74
CA PRO A 234 -25.71 1.68 -2.48
C PRO A 234 -24.20 1.47 -2.72
N GLU A 235 -23.66 2.12 -3.75
CA GLU A 235 -22.23 2.07 -4.11
C GLU A 235 -21.37 2.84 -3.11
N GLY A 236 -21.84 4.01 -2.63
CA GLY A 236 -21.16 4.79 -1.60
C GLY A 236 -21.10 4.07 -0.25
N ILE A 237 -22.20 3.41 0.13
CA ILE A 237 -22.24 2.57 1.34
C ILE A 237 -21.25 1.41 1.20
N TRP A 238 -21.26 0.70 0.07
CA TRP A 238 -20.31 -0.39 -0.19
C TRP A 238 -18.84 0.08 -0.16
N TYR A 239 -18.56 1.24 -0.74
CA TYR A 239 -17.23 1.85 -0.74
C TYR A 239 -16.68 2.06 0.68
N ASP A 240 -17.53 2.50 1.62
CA ASP A 240 -17.16 2.69 3.03
C ASP A 240 -16.81 1.35 3.72
N PHE A 241 -17.43 0.24 3.32
CA PHE A 241 -17.15 -1.10 3.85
C PHE A 241 -15.88 -1.78 3.33
N ILE A 242 -15.28 -1.29 2.22
CA ILE A 242 -14.04 -1.85 1.67
C ILE A 242 -12.94 -1.88 2.74
N ASN A 243 -12.26 -3.01 2.91
CA ASN A 243 -11.20 -3.17 3.89
C ASN A 243 -10.16 -4.20 3.40
N ALA A 244 -9.16 -4.52 4.22
CA ALA A 244 -8.07 -5.42 3.85
C ALA A 244 -8.51 -6.85 3.49
N SER A 245 -9.71 -7.28 3.87
CA SER A 245 -10.29 -8.59 3.53
C SER A 245 -11.13 -8.59 2.25
N THR A 246 -11.40 -7.42 1.67
CA THR A 246 -12.19 -7.31 0.43
C THR A 246 -11.42 -7.93 -0.73
N THR A 247 -12.03 -8.90 -1.41
CA THR A 247 -11.39 -9.63 -2.49
C THR A 247 -11.41 -8.84 -3.81
N THR A 248 -10.46 -9.12 -4.69
CA THR A 248 -10.45 -8.56 -6.05
C THR A 248 -11.72 -8.92 -6.82
N GLN A 249 -12.31 -10.09 -6.56
CA GLN A 249 -13.55 -10.52 -7.19
C GLN A 249 -14.74 -9.66 -6.75
N ASP A 250 -14.84 -9.33 -5.46
CA ASP A 250 -15.89 -8.44 -4.94
C ASP A 250 -15.74 -7.03 -5.51
N ILE A 251 -14.50 -6.51 -5.60
CA ILE A 251 -14.23 -5.21 -6.22
C ILE A 251 -14.70 -5.20 -7.67
N ASN A 252 -14.32 -6.23 -8.45
CA ASN A 252 -14.70 -6.32 -9.86
C ASN A 252 -16.21 -6.37 -10.03
N LYS A 253 -16.93 -7.11 -9.18
CA LYS A 253 -18.39 -7.21 -9.23
C LYS A 253 -19.06 -5.84 -9.07
N HIS A 254 -18.61 -5.03 -8.12
CA HIS A 254 -19.20 -3.71 -7.83
C HIS A 254 -18.71 -2.59 -8.77
N CYS A 255 -17.55 -2.78 -9.42
CA CYS A 255 -17.00 -1.84 -10.40
C CYS A 255 -17.33 -2.19 -11.85
N THR A 256 -18.11 -3.25 -12.10
CA THR A 256 -18.51 -3.63 -13.46
C THR A 256 -19.60 -2.70 -13.95
N PHE A 257 -19.36 -2.02 -15.07
CA PHE A 257 -20.36 -1.22 -15.78
C PHE A 257 -20.86 -1.99 -17.00
N SER A 258 -22.14 -2.35 -16.98
CA SER A 258 -22.80 -3.14 -18.02
C SER A 258 -23.57 -2.27 -19.02
N SER A 259 -24.02 -2.88 -20.12
CA SER A 259 -24.90 -2.21 -21.09
C SER A 259 -26.26 -1.84 -20.50
N THR A 260 -26.72 -2.55 -19.47
CA THR A 260 -27.93 -2.22 -18.71
C THR A 260 -27.74 -0.90 -17.97
N ASP A 261 -26.61 -0.73 -17.28
CA ASP A 261 -26.26 0.50 -16.56
C ASP A 261 -26.14 1.69 -17.51
N GLU A 262 -25.56 1.47 -18.70
CA GLU A 262 -25.49 2.51 -19.74
C GLU A 262 -26.87 2.94 -20.24
N THR A 263 -27.79 1.98 -20.42
CA THR A 263 -29.16 2.25 -20.86
C THR A 263 -29.95 2.99 -19.79
N GLU A 264 -29.79 2.61 -18.51
CA GLU A 264 -30.40 3.30 -17.38
C GLU A 264 -29.87 4.74 -17.26
N MET A 265 -28.55 4.92 -17.34
CA MET A 265 -27.92 6.24 -17.31
C MET A 265 -28.47 7.15 -18.41
N ARG A 266 -28.54 6.66 -19.66
CA ARG A 266 -29.12 7.43 -20.79
C ARG A 266 -30.58 7.79 -20.53
N THR A 267 -31.37 6.86 -19.99
CA THR A 267 -32.78 7.10 -19.64
C THR A 267 -32.92 8.17 -18.57
N LEU A 268 -32.08 8.15 -17.52
CA LEU A 268 -32.07 9.15 -16.47
C LEU A 268 -31.65 10.53 -17.00
N GLN A 269 -30.64 10.59 -17.87
CA GLN A 269 -30.22 11.83 -18.53
C GLN A 269 -31.35 12.43 -19.37
N GLN A 270 -32.08 11.60 -20.13
CA GLN A 270 -33.25 12.05 -20.88
C GLN A 270 -34.36 12.60 -19.97
N ARG A 271 -34.62 11.94 -18.83
CA ARG A 271 -35.60 12.40 -17.84
C ARG A 271 -35.19 13.73 -17.20
N LEU A 272 -33.91 13.89 -16.89
CA LEU A 272 -33.34 15.13 -16.36
C LEU A 272 -33.39 16.29 -17.36
N ALA A 273 -33.29 16.00 -18.66
CA ALA A 273 -33.36 16.99 -19.73
C ALA A 273 -34.80 17.45 -20.09
N GLU A 274 -35.83 16.82 -19.52
CA GLU A 274 -37.23 17.20 -19.75
C GLU A 274 -37.49 18.62 -19.20
N GLN A 275 -37.88 19.54 -20.08
CA GLN A 275 -38.03 20.97 -19.75
C GLN A 275 -39.21 21.26 -18.82
N ALA A 276 -40.29 20.46 -18.88
CA ALA A 276 -41.51 20.68 -18.11
C ALA A 276 -42.04 19.36 -17.51
N PRO A 277 -41.32 18.75 -16.54
CA PRO A 277 -41.64 17.42 -16.03
C PRO A 277 -43.02 17.37 -15.34
N VAL A 278 -43.43 18.46 -14.69
CA VAL A 278 -44.74 18.56 -14.03
C VAL A 278 -45.88 18.53 -15.04
N GLU A 279 -45.76 19.28 -16.13
CA GLU A 279 -46.81 19.33 -17.17
C GLU A 279 -46.88 18.03 -17.95
N ARG A 280 -45.72 17.42 -18.28
CA ARG A 280 -45.68 16.10 -18.91
C ARG A 280 -46.29 15.02 -18.02
N ALA A 281 -46.02 15.04 -16.71
CA ALA A 281 -46.65 14.13 -15.76
C ALA A 281 -48.18 14.32 -15.69
N LYS A 282 -48.68 15.56 -15.71
CA LYS A 282 -50.12 15.85 -15.79
C LYS A 282 -50.74 15.29 -17.08
N GLN A 283 -50.09 15.49 -18.23
CA GLN A 283 -50.56 14.97 -19.51
C GLN A 283 -50.64 13.44 -19.51
N ILE A 284 -49.60 12.76 -19.04
CA ILE A 284 -49.56 11.28 -18.97
C ILE A 284 -50.64 10.76 -18.01
N ARG A 285 -50.82 11.40 -16.84
CA ARG A 285 -51.90 11.03 -15.89
C ARG A 285 -53.29 11.20 -16.51
N LYS A 286 -53.53 12.28 -17.26
CA LYS A 286 -54.79 12.51 -17.97
C LYS A 286 -55.04 11.47 -19.05
N GLN A 287 -54.02 11.10 -19.82
CA GLN A 287 -54.09 10.02 -20.82
C GLN A 287 -54.42 8.68 -20.15
N LYS A 288 -53.73 8.33 -19.05
CA LYS A 288 -54.04 7.14 -18.27
C LYS A 288 -55.49 7.13 -17.80
N GLN A 289 -55.96 8.24 -17.21
CA GLN A 289 -57.34 8.32 -16.73
C GLN A 289 -58.36 8.12 -17.86
N HIS A 290 -58.09 8.67 -19.05
CA HIS A 290 -58.95 8.48 -20.21
C HIS A 290 -58.99 7.01 -20.65
N VAL A 291 -57.82 6.35 -20.73
CA VAL A 291 -57.72 4.92 -21.05
C VAL A 291 -58.43 4.06 -20.00
N ASP A 292 -58.23 4.35 -18.71
CA ASP A 292 -58.89 3.63 -17.62
C ASP A 292 -60.43 3.78 -17.72
N THR A 293 -60.92 4.98 -18.06
CA THR A 293 -62.36 5.23 -18.27
C THR A 293 -62.89 4.41 -19.44
N LEU A 294 -62.18 4.38 -20.57
CA LEU A 294 -62.56 3.57 -21.73
C LEU A 294 -62.60 2.07 -21.38
N ILE A 295 -61.64 1.58 -20.60
CA ILE A 295 -61.64 0.19 -20.14
C ILE A 295 -62.86 -0.09 -19.26
N GLN A 296 -63.19 0.81 -18.32
CA GLN A 296 -64.36 0.68 -17.45
C GLN A 296 -65.68 0.70 -18.24
N ASP A 297 -65.82 1.63 -19.19
CA ASP A 297 -67.00 1.72 -20.03
C ASP A 297 -67.16 0.46 -20.90
N ALA A 298 -66.07 -0.03 -21.50
CA ALA A 298 -66.08 -1.26 -22.28
C ALA A 298 -66.50 -2.47 -21.44
N GLN A 299 -65.96 -2.61 -20.22
CA GLN A 299 -66.35 -3.67 -19.29
C GLN A 299 -67.83 -3.57 -18.90
N LYS A 300 -68.31 -2.36 -18.60
CA LYS A 300 -69.71 -2.10 -18.25
C LYS A 300 -70.65 -2.45 -19.40
N PHE A 301 -70.34 -2.04 -20.62
CA PHE A 301 -71.16 -2.39 -21.79
C PHE A 301 -71.16 -3.88 -22.09
N LEU A 302 -70.01 -4.55 -21.92
CA LEU A 302 -69.90 -6.00 -22.10
C LEU A 302 -70.78 -6.76 -21.10
N GLU A 303 -70.86 -6.30 -19.85
CA GLU A 303 -71.75 -6.87 -18.83
C GLU A 303 -73.24 -6.58 -19.14
N GLN A 304 -73.58 -5.34 -19.49
CA GLN A 304 -74.95 -4.94 -19.81
C GLN A 304 -75.51 -5.66 -21.04
N LEU A 305 -74.66 -5.88 -22.07
CA LEU A 305 -75.02 -6.57 -23.30
C LEU A 305 -74.76 -8.08 -23.24
N SER A 306 -74.52 -8.64 -22.06
CA SER A 306 -74.36 -10.08 -21.89
C SER A 306 -75.59 -10.85 -22.38
N ASP A 307 -75.36 -12.07 -22.86
CA ASP A 307 -76.43 -12.96 -23.34
C ASP A 307 -77.51 -13.17 -22.28
N ASP A 308 -77.14 -13.26 -20.99
CA ASP A 308 -78.09 -13.44 -19.90
C ASP A 308 -78.99 -12.21 -19.72
N ASN A 309 -78.41 -11.00 -19.74
CA ASN A 309 -79.19 -9.76 -19.68
C ASN A 309 -80.09 -9.58 -20.91
N CYS A 310 -79.58 -9.89 -22.10
CA CYS A 310 -80.38 -9.88 -23.33
C CYS A 310 -81.57 -10.86 -23.22
N ARG A 311 -81.35 -12.09 -22.74
CA ARG A 311 -82.42 -13.07 -22.51
C ARG A 311 -83.42 -12.58 -21.47
N ARG A 312 -82.98 -11.95 -20.37
CA ARG A 312 -83.86 -11.36 -19.35
C ARG A 312 -84.75 -10.28 -19.94
N ILE A 313 -84.20 -9.38 -20.75
CA ILE A 313 -84.97 -8.31 -21.43
C ILE A 313 -86.02 -8.92 -22.37
N ILE A 314 -85.62 -9.90 -23.20
CA ILE A 314 -86.55 -10.59 -24.11
C ILE A 314 -87.66 -11.31 -23.32
N ALA A 315 -87.32 -11.99 -22.23
CA ALA A 315 -88.28 -12.67 -21.37
C ALA A 315 -89.24 -11.68 -20.68
N ALA A 316 -88.73 -10.54 -20.20
CA ALA A 316 -89.52 -9.47 -19.61
C ALA A 316 -90.50 -8.88 -20.63
N LYS A 317 -90.06 -8.64 -21.87
CA LYS A 317 -90.93 -8.19 -22.97
C LYS A 317 -92.04 -9.20 -23.27
N LYS A 318 -91.69 -10.50 -23.39
CA LYS A 318 -92.68 -11.57 -23.61
C LYS A 318 -93.70 -11.63 -22.46
N LYS A 319 -93.25 -11.52 -21.21
CA LYS A 319 -94.11 -11.49 -20.01
C LYS A 319 -95.00 -10.26 -20.00
N SER A 320 -94.49 -9.09 -20.39
CA SER A 320 -95.27 -7.85 -20.48
C SER A 320 -96.39 -7.97 -21.51
N ILE A 321 -96.08 -8.50 -22.71
CA ILE A 321 -97.08 -8.73 -23.77
C ILE A 321 -98.14 -9.71 -23.27
N LEU A 322 -97.75 -10.86 -22.71
CA LEU A 322 -98.70 -11.85 -22.16
C LEU A 322 -99.61 -11.24 -21.08
N LYS A 323 -99.05 -10.45 -20.16
CA LYS A 323 -99.83 -9.77 -19.12
C LYS A 323 -100.77 -8.71 -19.70
N LYS A 324 -100.33 -7.95 -20.71
CA LYS A 324 -101.18 -6.97 -21.41
C LYS A 324 -102.34 -7.67 -22.11
N THR A 325 -102.08 -8.70 -22.90
CA THR A 325 -103.13 -9.50 -23.56
C THR A 325 -104.10 -10.14 -22.57
N ALA A 326 -103.60 -10.67 -21.45
CA ALA A 326 -104.45 -11.22 -20.39
C ALA A 326 -105.33 -10.13 -19.74
N ALA A 327 -104.77 -8.94 -19.47
CA ALA A 327 -105.51 -7.81 -18.94
C ALA A 327 -106.58 -7.32 -19.92
N ASP A 328 -106.25 -7.21 -21.21
CA ASP A 328 -107.18 -6.78 -22.26
C ASP A 328 -108.30 -7.81 -22.44
N THR A 329 -107.98 -9.10 -22.39
CA THR A 329 -109.00 -10.19 -22.43
C THR A 329 -109.89 -10.17 -21.20
N ALA A 330 -109.32 -9.94 -20.01
CA ALA A 330 -110.10 -9.82 -18.77
C ALA A 330 -111.01 -8.58 -18.79
N ALA A 331 -110.51 -7.44 -19.27
CA ALA A 331 -111.32 -6.23 -19.46
C ALA A 331 -112.48 -6.51 -20.44
N GLN A 332 -112.19 -7.13 -21.59
CA GLN A 332 -113.22 -7.48 -22.56
C GLN A 332 -114.28 -8.43 -21.96
N LYS A 333 -113.88 -9.40 -21.12
CA LYS A 333 -114.80 -10.35 -20.48
C LYS A 333 -115.65 -9.74 -19.37
N VAL A 334 -115.09 -8.80 -18.59
CA VAL A 334 -115.80 -8.12 -17.48
C VAL A 334 -116.77 -7.05 -18.00
N PHE A 335 -116.42 -6.38 -19.09
CA PHE A 335 -117.19 -5.25 -19.63
C PHE A 335 -117.97 -5.59 -20.92
N SER A 336 -118.09 -6.87 -21.30
CA SER A 336 -118.86 -7.32 -22.47
C SER A 336 -120.37 -7.07 -22.38
N GLY A 337 -120.91 -6.78 -21.19
CA GLY A 337 -122.31 -6.40 -20.96
C GLY A 337 -122.53 -4.90 -20.72
N SER A 338 -121.52 -4.06 -20.94
CA SER A 338 -121.62 -2.60 -20.77
C SER A 338 -122.07 -1.92 -22.06
N GLU A 339 -122.85 -0.82 -21.95
CA GLU A 339 -123.31 0.00 -23.07
C GLU A 339 -122.20 0.85 -23.72
N LEU A 340 -121.03 0.95 -23.08
CA LEU A 340 -119.88 1.72 -23.56
C LEU A 340 -118.87 0.82 -24.30
N GLU A 341 -118.62 1.13 -25.57
CA GLU A 341 -117.61 0.45 -26.39
C GLU A 341 -116.18 0.89 -26.03
N GLY A 342 -115.23 -0.06 -26.12
CA GLY A 342 -113.79 0.25 -26.01
C GLY A 342 -113.22 0.32 -24.58
N ILE A 343 -113.97 -0.06 -23.54
CA ILE A 343 -113.49 -0.07 -22.15
C ILE A 343 -112.25 -0.95 -22.00
N GLY A 344 -111.19 -0.38 -21.41
CA GLY A 344 -109.93 -1.07 -21.13
C GLY A 344 -108.89 -1.03 -22.26
N SER A 345 -109.25 -0.49 -23.43
CA SER A 345 -108.30 -0.19 -24.51
C SER A 345 -107.26 0.85 -24.09
N ASP A 346 -106.16 0.94 -24.86
CA ASP A 346 -105.14 1.98 -24.63
C ASP A 346 -105.75 3.39 -24.71
N VAL A 347 -106.69 3.62 -25.66
CA VAL A 347 -107.41 4.89 -25.81
C VAL A 347 -108.29 5.20 -24.59
N TRP A 348 -108.96 4.20 -24.03
CA TRP A 348 -109.76 4.36 -22.81
C TRP A 348 -108.89 4.68 -21.58
N LYS A 349 -107.72 4.03 -21.46
CA LYS A 349 -106.77 4.30 -20.37
C LYS A 349 -106.18 5.70 -20.47
N GLU A 350 -105.78 6.13 -21.67
CA GLU A 350 -105.29 7.50 -21.92
C GLU A 350 -106.35 8.55 -21.58
N LEU A 351 -107.63 8.31 -21.93
CA LEU A 351 -108.72 9.20 -21.55
C LEU A 351 -108.87 9.31 -20.03
N TRP A 352 -108.78 8.19 -19.30
CA TRP A 352 -108.84 8.18 -17.84
C TRP A 352 -107.60 8.80 -17.18
N GLU A 353 -106.40 8.63 -17.77
CA GLU A 353 -105.20 9.30 -17.31
C GLU A 353 -105.27 10.81 -17.54
N ALA A 354 -105.78 11.25 -18.70
CA ALA A 354 -106.03 12.65 -18.97
C ALA A 354 -107.05 13.24 -17.98
N ALA A 355 -108.15 12.53 -17.71
CA ALA A 355 -109.14 12.94 -16.72
C ALA A 355 -108.56 12.97 -15.30
N ARG A 356 -107.73 11.99 -14.93
CA ARG A 356 -106.99 11.98 -13.66
C ARG A 356 -106.08 13.19 -13.56
N ASN A 357 -105.23 13.41 -14.56
CA ASN A 357 -104.29 14.54 -14.59
C ASN A 357 -105.02 15.88 -14.49
N TYR A 358 -106.16 16.05 -15.16
CA TYR A 358 -107.03 17.22 -15.02
C TYR A 358 -107.54 17.39 -13.58
N SER A 359 -107.99 16.30 -12.94
CA SER A 359 -108.46 16.32 -11.54
C SER A 359 -107.37 16.64 -10.50
N VAL A 360 -106.08 16.47 -10.82
CA VAL A 360 -104.98 16.83 -9.91
C VAL A 360 -104.34 18.19 -10.26
N SER A 361 -104.74 18.78 -11.39
CA SER A 361 -104.25 20.09 -11.87
C SER A 361 -105.30 21.20 -11.84
N ALA A 362 -106.55 20.86 -11.54
CA ALA A 362 -107.59 21.79 -11.06
C ALA A 362 -107.60 21.81 -9.53
#